data_AF-A0A2K3US55-F1
#
_entry.id   AF-A0A2K3US55-F1
#
_cell.length_a   1.000
_cell.length_b   1.000
_cell.length_c   1.000
_cell.angle_alpha   90.00
_cell.angle_beta   90.00
_cell.angle_gamma   90.00
#
_symmetry.space_group_name_H-M   'P 1'
#
loop_
_entity.id
_entity.type
_entity.pdbx_description
1 polymer ?
#
loop_
_entity_poly.entity_id
_entity_poly.type
_entity_poly.pdbx_seq_one_letter_code
_entity_poly.pdbx_strand_id
1 'polypeptide(L)'
;MMAMGALPVPDPVPTRWAGQEDAAVLGGLAQQDEAAMRELHRRYAPALYALAHRAQVIDPDRCVQDAFMAIWRHAECHSRSRFDGRTWMLILAHQSLRTG
;
A
#
# COMPACT_ATOMS: atom_id res chain seq x y z
N MET A 1 -25.83 20.44 7.48
CA MET A 1 -25.08 19.16 7.44
C MET A 1 -23.69 19.49 6.94
N MET A 2 -22.70 19.53 7.85
CA MET A 2 -21.36 20.06 7.58
C MET A 2 -20.63 19.12 6.63
N ALA A 3 -20.28 19.59 5.43
CA ALA A 3 -19.28 18.94 4.60
C ALA A 3 -17.95 19.01 5.33
N MET A 4 -17.51 17.90 5.93
CA MET A 4 -16.11 17.71 6.27
C MET A 4 -15.36 17.69 4.94
N GLY A 5 -14.93 18.87 4.48
CA GLY A 5 -14.04 18.98 3.34
C GLY A 5 -12.88 18.03 3.58
N ALA A 6 -12.71 17.07 2.68
CA ALA A 6 -11.53 16.22 2.67
C ALA A 6 -10.32 17.15 2.80
N LEU A 7 -9.58 17.06 3.90
CA LEU A 7 -8.29 17.74 3.99
C LEU A 7 -7.55 17.40 2.69
N PRO A 8 -6.95 18.40 1.99
CA PRO A 8 -6.08 18.08 0.88
C PRO A 8 -5.06 17.09 1.43
N VAL A 9 -5.09 15.84 0.93
CA VAL A 9 -4.04 14.87 1.22
C VAL A 9 -2.78 15.59 0.75
N PRO A 10 -1.87 15.99 1.66
CA PRO A 10 -0.70 16.73 1.26
C PRO A 10 0.01 15.92 0.19
N ASP A 11 0.49 16.59 -0.86
CA ASP A 11 1.38 15.96 -1.84
C ASP A 11 2.40 15.15 -1.04
N PRO A 12 2.55 13.85 -1.31
CA PRO A 12 3.26 12.96 -0.42
C PRO A 12 4.73 13.36 -0.45
N VAL A 13 5.11 14.18 0.52
CA VAL A 13 6.49 14.60 0.77
C VAL A 13 7.30 13.30 0.78
N PRO A 14 8.35 13.19 -0.05
CA PRO A 14 9.20 12.02 -0.04
C PRO A 14 9.60 11.75 1.41
N THR A 15 9.24 10.57 1.93
CA THR A 15 9.56 10.27 3.32
C THR A 15 11.06 9.96 3.41
N ARG A 16 11.57 9.71 4.62
CA ARG A 16 12.94 9.21 4.80
C ARG A 16 13.24 7.91 4.04
N TRP A 17 12.20 7.24 3.54
CA TRP A 17 12.27 6.01 2.75
C TRP A 17 12.29 6.27 1.23
N ALA A 18 12.25 7.53 0.80
CA ALA A 18 12.38 7.89 -0.61
C ALA A 18 13.71 7.35 -1.19
N GLY A 19 13.64 6.73 -2.37
CA GLY A 19 14.79 6.13 -3.04
C GLY A 19 15.29 4.80 -2.44
N GLN A 20 14.77 4.37 -1.29
CA GLN A 20 15.08 3.04 -0.73
C GLN A 20 14.42 1.94 -1.55
N GLU A 21 15.02 0.75 -1.60
CA GLU A 21 14.42 -0.42 -2.21
C GLU A 21 13.16 -0.88 -1.45
N ASP A 22 12.21 -1.51 -2.14
CA ASP A 22 10.93 -1.89 -1.55
C ASP A 22 11.09 -2.87 -0.37
N ALA A 23 12.12 -3.73 -0.41
CA ALA A 23 12.44 -4.61 0.72
C ALA A 23 12.83 -3.83 1.99
N ALA A 24 13.60 -2.74 1.84
CA ALA A 24 13.96 -1.88 2.97
C ALA A 24 12.73 -1.16 3.53
N VAL A 25 11.87 -0.64 2.65
CA VAL A 25 10.59 -0.01 3.05
C VAL A 25 9.70 -1.01 3.79
N LEU A 26 9.59 -2.25 3.31
CA LEU A 26 8.85 -3.32 3.99
C LEU A 26 9.46 -3.68 5.36
N GLY A 27 10.79 -3.64 5.50
CA GLY A 27 11.46 -3.78 6.79
C GLY A 27 11.15 -2.65 7.78
N GLY A 28 10.98 -1.41 7.29
CA GLY A 28 10.47 -0.30 8.09
C GLY A 28 9.01 -0.49 8.50
N LEU A 29 8.18 -0.98 7.57
CA LEU A 29 6.77 -1.25 7.81
C LEU A 29 6.56 -2.35 8.86
N ALA A 30 7.39 -3.39 8.85
CA ALA A 30 7.41 -4.44 9.87
C ALA A 30 7.69 -3.87 11.28
N GLN A 31 8.53 -2.83 11.37
CA GLN A 31 8.84 -2.13 12.61
C GLN A 31 7.81 -1.03 12.98
N GLN A 32 6.64 -1.04 12.36
CA GLN A 32 5.55 -0.08 12.62
C GLN A 32 5.92 1.37 12.29
N ASP A 33 6.87 1.60 11.37
CA ASP A 33 7.22 2.95 10.95
C ASP A 33 6.17 3.53 9.98
N GLU A 34 5.43 4.52 10.45
CA GLU A 34 4.43 5.25 9.67
C GLU A 34 5.02 5.95 8.43
N ALA A 35 6.29 6.39 8.47
CA ALA A 35 6.96 6.94 7.31
C ALA A 35 7.19 5.90 6.21
N ALA A 36 7.33 4.62 6.57
CA ALA A 36 7.45 3.52 5.61
C ALA A 36 6.10 3.23 4.95
N MET A 37 5.02 3.20 5.74
CA MET A 37 3.66 3.07 5.22
C MET A 37 3.31 4.19 4.23
N ARG A 38 3.62 5.44 4.57
CA ARG A 38 3.39 6.59 3.69
C ARG A 38 4.15 6.50 2.37
N GLU A 39 5.41 6.08 2.41
CA GLU A 39 6.20 5.90 1.18
C GLU A 39 5.65 4.75 0.33
N LEU A 40 5.26 3.66 0.97
CA LEU A 40 4.64 2.53 0.27
C LEU A 40 3.33 2.95 -0.41
N HIS A 41 2.47 3.67 0.31
CA HIS A 41 1.23 4.21 -0.23
C HIS A 41 1.50 5.14 -1.41
N ARG A 42 2.46 6.07 -1.27
CA ARG A 42 2.87 6.98 -2.36
C ARG A 42 3.28 6.23 -3.63
N ARG A 43 4.09 5.17 -3.50
CA ARG A 43 4.61 4.40 -4.64
C ARG A 43 3.54 3.55 -5.33
N TYR A 44 2.69 2.90 -4.54
CA TYR A 44 1.84 1.82 -5.06
C TYR A 44 0.36 2.16 -5.16
N ALA A 45 -0.15 3.17 -4.45
CA ALA A 45 -1.56 3.54 -4.54
C ALA A 45 -2.01 3.83 -5.98
N PRO A 46 -1.27 4.60 -6.81
CA PRO A 46 -1.69 4.85 -8.20
C PRO A 46 -1.85 3.57 -9.02
N ALA A 47 -0.95 2.60 -8.86
CA ALA A 47 -1.00 1.33 -9.57
C ALA A 47 -2.16 0.44 -9.08
N LEU A 48 -2.41 0.42 -7.76
CA LEU A 48 -3.49 -0.36 -7.16
C LEU A 48 -4.87 0.22 -7.53
N TYR A 49 -5.03 1.54 -7.53
CA TYR A 49 -6.25 2.19 -8.01
C TYR A 49 -6.49 1.91 -9.50
N ALA A 50 -5.45 2.03 -10.34
CA ALA A 50 -5.56 1.69 -11.76
C ALA A 50 -5.98 0.23 -11.97
N LEU A 51 -5.50 -0.69 -11.14
CA LEU A 51 -5.89 -2.10 -11.19
C LEU A 51 -7.34 -2.32 -10.73
N ALA A 52 -7.76 -1.71 -9.62
CA ALA A 52 -9.13 -1.80 -9.11
C ALA A 52 -10.15 -1.26 -10.13
N HIS A 53 -9.84 -0.14 -10.78
CA HIS A 53 -10.68 0.39 -11.86
C HIS A 53 -10.77 -0.54 -13.06
N ARG A 54 -9.65 -1.15 -13.49
CA ARG A 54 -9.64 -2.13 -14.59
C ARG A 54 -10.43 -3.39 -14.26
N ALA A 55 -10.42 -3.80 -13.00
CA ALA A 55 -11.18 -4.94 -12.50
C ALA A 55 -12.65 -4.60 -12.23
N GLN A 56 -13.08 -3.35 -12.44
CA GLN A 56 -14.44 -2.87 -12.20
C GLN A 56 -14.94 -3.15 -10.77
N VAL A 57 -14.05 -3.01 -9.78
CA VAL A 57 -14.41 -3.16 -8.36
C VAL A 57 -15.43 -2.10 -7.96
N ILE A 58 -16.45 -2.49 -7.18
CA ILE A 58 -17.55 -1.61 -6.76
C ILE A 58 -17.06 -0.47 -5.87
N ASP A 59 -16.11 -0.76 -4.96
CA ASP A 59 -15.50 0.20 -4.05
C ASP A 59 -13.95 0.12 -4.12
N PRO A 60 -13.33 0.83 -5.09
CA PRO A 60 -11.89 0.83 -5.28
C PRO A 60 -11.12 1.34 -4.05
N ASP A 61 -11.62 2.38 -3.38
CA ASP A 61 -10.99 2.98 -2.19
C ASP A 61 -10.87 1.96 -1.05
N ARG A 62 -11.99 1.30 -0.71
CA ARG A 62 -12.00 0.25 0.32
C ARG A 62 -11.07 -0.91 -0.05
N CYS A 63 -11.08 -1.33 -1.31
CA CYS A 63 -10.25 -2.43 -1.75
C CYS A 63 -8.75 -2.10 -1.66
N VAL A 64 -8.34 -0.90 -2.07
CA VAL A 64 -6.96 -0.44 -1.96
C VAL A 64 -6.54 -0.32 -0.49
N GLN A 65 -7.41 0.19 0.39
CA GLN A 65 -7.15 0.22 1.83
C GLN A 65 -6.96 -1.19 2.40
N ASP A 66 -7.84 -2.14 2.05
CA ASP A 66 -7.73 -3.54 2.48
C ASP A 66 -6.43 -4.21 1.98
N ALA A 67 -5.96 -3.86 0.78
CA ALA A 67 -4.68 -4.30 0.25
C ALA A 67 -3.49 -3.79 1.08
N PHE A 68 -3.45 -2.49 1.40
CA PHE A 68 -2.39 -1.94 2.26
C PHE A 68 -2.43 -2.50 3.68
N MET A 69 -3.62 -2.72 4.23
CA MET A 69 -3.79 -3.37 5.53
C MET A 69 -3.30 -4.83 5.50
N ALA A 70 -3.55 -5.56 4.42
CA ALA A 70 -3.01 -6.91 4.24
C ALA A 70 -1.48 -6.88 4.15
N ILE A 71 -0.90 -5.95 3.40
CA ILE A 71 0.55 -5.79 3.28
C ILE A 71 1.19 -5.47 4.64
N TRP A 72 0.63 -4.53 5.39
CA TRP A 72 1.15 -4.17 6.72
C TRP A 72 1.10 -5.33 7.71
N ARG A 73 -0.03 -6.04 7.79
CA ARG A 73 -0.18 -7.23 8.67
C ARG A 73 0.82 -8.34 8.36
N HIS A 74 1.27 -8.45 7.11
CA HIS A 74 2.19 -9.51 6.69
C HIS A 74 3.62 -9.01 6.45
N ALA A 75 3.93 -7.73 6.70
CA ALA A 75 5.23 -7.14 6.40
C ALA A 75 6.39 -7.88 7.10
N GLU A 76 6.19 -8.32 8.34
CA GLU A 76 7.18 -9.13 9.07
C GLU A 76 7.53 -10.45 8.36
N CYS A 77 6.56 -11.03 7.63
CA CYS A 77 6.74 -12.27 6.88
C CYS A 77 7.50 -12.06 5.56
N HIS A 78 7.58 -10.83 5.04
CA HIS A 78 8.33 -10.56 3.80
C HIS A 78 9.80 -10.94 3.93
N SER A 79 10.41 -10.71 5.10
CA SER A 79 11.80 -11.08 5.39
C SER A 79 12.13 -12.57 5.19
N ARG A 80 11.11 -13.46 5.23
CA ARG A 80 11.23 -14.91 5.02
C ARG A 80 10.84 -15.34 3.61
N SER A 81 10.37 -14.41 2.78
CA SER A 81 9.95 -14.65 1.40
C SER A 81 11.16 -14.71 0.47
N ARG A 82 11.10 -15.57 -0.54
CA ARG A 82 12.08 -15.57 -1.65
C ARG A 82 11.74 -14.57 -2.76
N PHE A 83 10.60 -13.90 -2.66
CA PHE A 83 10.13 -12.92 -3.64
C PHE A 83 10.67 -11.52 -3.32
N ASP A 84 11.02 -10.76 -4.36
CA ASP A 84 11.30 -9.33 -4.20
C ASP A 84 10.07 -8.59 -3.64
N GLY A 85 10.30 -7.41 -3.03
CA GLY A 85 9.24 -6.66 -2.34
C GLY A 85 8.06 -6.34 -3.25
N ARG A 86 8.34 -5.95 -4.50
CA ARG A 86 7.32 -5.61 -5.49
C ARG A 86 6.42 -6.79 -5.83
N THR A 87 6.99 -7.94 -6.15
CA THR A 87 6.24 -9.15 -6.51
C THR A 87 5.39 -9.62 -5.34
N TRP A 88 5.95 -9.62 -4.13
CA TRP A 88 5.23 -10.02 -2.92
C TRP A 88 4.01 -9.12 -2.64
N MET A 89 4.16 -7.81 -2.78
CA MET A 89 3.05 -6.87 -2.60
C MET A 89 1.95 -7.03 -3.65
N LEU A 90 2.31 -7.29 -4.91
CA LEU A 90 1.32 -7.53 -5.97
C LEU A 90 0.50 -8.80 -5.72
N ILE A 91 1.11 -9.86 -5.20
CA ILE A 91 0.41 -11.10 -4.82
C ILE A 91 -0.64 -10.80 -3.72
N LEU A 92 -0.25 -10.08 -2.67
CA LEU A 92 -1.17 -9.73 -1.59
C LEU A 92 -2.29 -8.79 -2.05
N ALA A 93 -1.97 -7.77 -2.84
CA ALA A 93 -2.98 -6.86 -3.38
C ALA A 93 -3.98 -7.59 -4.28
N HIS A 94 -3.53 -8.56 -5.08
CA HIS A 94 -4.42 -9.39 -5.89
C HIS A 94 -5.39 -10.22 -5.04
N GLN A 95 -4.96 -10.71 -3.87
CA GLN A 95 -5.86 -11.43 -2.95
C GLN A 95 -6.97 -10.51 -2.43
N SER A 96 -6.65 -9.29 -2.03
CA SER A 96 -7.64 -8.32 -1.53
C SER A 96 -8.66 -7.91 -2.60
N LEU A 97 -8.24 -7.84 -3.87
CA LEU A 97 -9.12 -7.54 -5.01
C LEU A 97 -10.16 -8.63 -5.31
N ARG A 98 -9.94 -9.88 -4.88
CA ARG A 98 -10.88 -10.99 -5.12
C ARG A 98 -11.94 -11.14 -4.03
N THR A 99 -11.69 -10.57 -2.86
CA THR A 99 -12.59 -10.64 -1.69
C THR A 99 -13.48 -9.40 -1.53
N GLY A 100 -13.28 -8.38 -2.38
CA GLY A 100 -14.10 -7.17 -2.44
C GLY A 100 -15.20 -7.24 -3.49
#